data_AF-A0A7X5SC84-F1
#
_entry.id   AF-A0A7X5SC84-F1
#
_cell.length_a   1.000
_cell.length_b   1.000
_cell.length_c   1.000
_cell.angle_alpha   90.00
_cell.angle_beta   90.00
_cell.angle_gamma   90.00
#
_symmetry.space_group_name_H-M   'P 1'
#
loop_
_entity.id
_entity.type
_entity.pdbx_description
1 polymer ?
#
loop_
_entity_poly.entity_id
_entity_poly.type
_entity_poly.pdbx_seq_one_letter_code
_entity_poly.pdbx_strand_id
1 'polypeptide(L)'
;VDGQLVKPSAIRNTALLSIEGELDDIAGLGQTEAVHDLCTGIDAAHRRHLVVEGAGHYGIFSGRRWREVVYPQVREFIARYDADPVGSRDPATVTPIRKRGKRA
;
A
#
# COMPACT_ATOMS: atom_id res chain seq x y z
N VAL A 1 -20.87 -3.82 -1.58
CA VAL A 1 -20.90 -5.25 -1.97
C VAL A 1 -22.12 -5.87 -1.30
N ASP A 2 -23.06 -6.40 -2.06
CA ASP A 2 -24.31 -6.97 -1.53
C ASP A 2 -25.07 -6.04 -0.56
N GLY A 3 -25.17 -4.75 -0.94
CA GLY A 3 -25.80 -3.71 -0.12
C GLY A 3 -24.94 -3.21 1.06
N GLN A 4 -23.78 -3.79 1.32
CA GLN A 4 -22.85 -3.32 2.35
C GLN A 4 -21.94 -2.20 1.82
N LEU A 5 -21.82 -1.13 2.60
CA LEU A 5 -20.95 0.00 2.32
C LEU A 5 -19.48 -0.41 2.48
N VAL A 6 -18.68 -0.19 1.43
CA VAL A 6 -17.22 -0.37 1.47
C VAL A 6 -16.57 0.96 1.84
N LYS A 7 -15.64 0.93 2.81
CA LYS A 7 -14.90 2.10 3.28
C LYS A 7 -13.39 1.90 3.06
N PRO A 8 -12.82 2.27 1.90
CA PRO A 8 -11.38 2.22 1.68
C PRO A 8 -10.60 3.03 2.72
N SER A 9 -11.22 4.09 3.22
CA SER A 9 -10.74 4.91 4.32
C SER A 9 -10.60 4.18 5.65
N ALA A 10 -10.94 2.89 5.76
CA ALA A 10 -10.69 2.05 6.93
C ALA A 10 -9.39 1.23 6.83
N ILE A 11 -8.70 1.22 5.68
CA ILE A 11 -7.42 0.51 5.50
C ILE A 11 -6.33 1.21 6.33
N ARG A 12 -5.64 0.44 7.18
CA ARG A 12 -4.57 0.88 8.10
C ARG A 12 -3.41 -0.10 8.05
N ASN A 13 -2.30 0.26 8.71
CA ASN A 13 -1.17 -0.66 8.98
C ASN A 13 -0.54 -1.26 7.72
N THR A 14 -0.47 -0.47 6.66
CA THR A 14 0.20 -0.83 5.42
C THR A 14 0.69 0.44 4.74
N ALA A 15 1.55 0.28 3.74
CA ALA A 15 1.94 1.34 2.84
C ALA A 15 1.20 1.21 1.49
N LEU A 16 1.11 2.31 0.74
CA LEU A 16 0.39 2.37 -0.53
C LEU A 16 1.27 2.93 -1.63
N LEU A 17 1.43 2.17 -2.71
CA LEU A 17 2.09 2.60 -3.95
C LEU A 17 1.10 2.48 -5.11
N SER A 18 0.84 3.57 -5.82
CA SER A 18 0.14 3.57 -7.11
C SER A 18 1.12 3.87 -8.24
N ILE A 19 0.94 3.19 -9.38
CA ILE A 19 1.77 3.33 -10.57
C ILE A 19 0.85 3.48 -11.78
N GLU A 20 1.09 4.48 -12.61
CA GLU A 20 0.34 4.76 -13.83
C GLU A 20 1.28 4.86 -15.04
N GLY A 21 0.78 4.48 -16.22
CA GLY A 21 1.43 4.77 -17.48
C GLY A 21 0.89 6.07 -18.07
N GLU A 22 1.78 6.95 -18.55
CA GLU A 22 1.36 8.22 -19.18
C GLU A 22 0.46 8.02 -20.41
N LEU A 23 0.69 6.94 -21.15
CA LEU A 23 -0.01 6.61 -22.39
C LEU A 23 -1.01 5.45 -22.19
N ASP A 24 -1.45 5.20 -20.96
CA ASP A 24 -2.45 4.17 -20.63
C ASP A 24 -3.84 4.61 -21.11
N ASP A 25 -4.45 3.83 -22.00
CA ASP A 25 -5.76 4.04 -22.58
C ASP A 25 -6.89 3.24 -21.90
N ILE A 26 -6.55 2.41 -20.90
CA ILE A 26 -7.48 1.58 -20.12
C ILE A 26 -7.70 2.20 -18.74
N ALA A 27 -6.62 2.54 -18.05
CA ALA A 27 -6.61 3.19 -16.74
C ALA A 27 -5.80 4.49 -16.83
N GLY A 28 -6.42 5.52 -17.41
CA GLY A 28 -5.76 6.78 -17.69
C GLY A 28 -5.27 7.52 -16.44
N LEU A 29 -4.43 8.54 -16.65
CA LEU A 29 -3.83 9.33 -15.58
C LEU A 29 -4.87 9.82 -14.55
N GLY A 30 -4.52 9.66 -13.28
CA GLY A 30 -5.32 10.05 -12.12
C GLY A 30 -6.30 8.99 -11.64
N GLN A 31 -6.66 7.98 -12.45
CA GLN A 31 -7.63 6.96 -12.02
C GLN A 31 -7.07 6.03 -10.94
N THR A 32 -5.80 5.65 -11.06
CA THR A 32 -5.11 4.85 -10.04
C THR A 32 -4.62 5.74 -8.90
N GLU A 33 -4.21 7.00 -9.18
CA GLU A 33 -3.84 7.98 -8.14
C GLU A 33 -4.99 8.25 -7.16
N ALA A 34 -6.23 8.26 -7.63
CA ALA A 34 -7.43 8.49 -6.81
C ALA A 34 -7.53 7.55 -5.58
N VAL A 35 -6.84 6.40 -5.59
CA VAL A 35 -6.75 5.51 -4.41
C VAL A 35 -6.20 6.24 -3.17
N HIS A 36 -5.38 7.26 -3.33
CA HIS A 36 -4.83 8.06 -2.22
C HIS A 36 -5.91 8.89 -1.53
N ASP A 37 -6.89 9.40 -2.26
CA ASP A 37 -8.03 10.14 -1.69
C ASP A 37 -9.06 9.20 -1.05
N LEU A 38 -9.09 7.92 -1.46
CA LEU A 38 -9.98 6.91 -0.90
C LEU A 38 -9.39 6.30 0.38
N CYS A 39 -8.09 5.99 0.39
CA CYS A 39 -7.41 5.26 1.47
C CYS A 39 -6.86 6.21 2.56
N THR A 40 -7.71 7.11 3.06
CA THR A 40 -7.30 8.28 3.87
C THR A 40 -6.66 7.98 5.21
N GLY A 41 -6.70 6.75 5.74
CA GLY A 41 -6.00 6.47 6.99
C GLY A 41 -4.74 5.62 6.87
N ILE A 42 -4.23 5.40 5.67
CA ILE A 42 -2.80 5.15 5.50
C ILE A 42 -2.08 6.49 5.68
N ASP A 43 -1.07 6.64 6.51
CA ASP A 43 -0.40 7.95 6.66
C ASP A 43 0.19 8.43 5.31
N ALA A 44 0.14 9.73 5.02
CA ALA A 44 0.67 10.30 3.78
C ALA A 44 2.17 10.01 3.58
N ALA A 45 2.94 9.89 4.67
CA ALA A 45 4.34 9.49 4.63
C ALA A 45 4.54 8.03 4.16
N HIS A 46 3.48 7.22 4.18
CA HIS A 46 3.46 5.84 3.70
C HIS A 46 2.78 5.67 2.34
N ARG A 47 2.47 6.77 1.67
CA ARG A 47 1.86 6.80 0.34
C ARG A 47 2.88 7.24 -0.69
N ARG A 48 2.82 6.64 -1.87
CA ARG A 48 3.61 7.04 -3.03
C ARG A 48 2.81 6.86 -4.32
N HIS A 49 3.00 7.80 -5.24
CA HIS A 49 2.48 7.73 -6.59
C HIS A 49 3.65 7.86 -7.59
N LEU A 50 3.56 7.12 -8.70
CA LEU A 50 4.55 7.13 -9.78
C LEU A 50 3.82 7.17 -11.13
N VAL A 51 4.13 8.16 -11.96
CA VAL A 51 3.77 8.16 -13.38
C VAL A 51 4.99 7.71 -14.19
N VAL A 52 4.78 6.78 -15.11
CA VAL A 52 5.81 6.20 -15.97
C VAL A 52 5.66 6.79 -17.37
N GLU A 53 6.54 7.75 -17.68
CA GLU A 53 6.58 8.45 -18.97
C GLU A 53 6.71 7.48 -20.15
N GLY A 54 5.90 7.70 -21.18
CA GLY A 54 5.88 6.91 -22.40
C GLY A 54 5.53 5.42 -22.21
N ALA A 55 4.97 5.02 -21.07
CA ALA A 55 4.40 3.69 -20.88
C ALA A 55 2.89 3.70 -21.16
N GLY A 56 2.44 2.79 -22.01
CA GLY A 56 1.02 2.42 -22.07
C GLY A 56 0.66 1.36 -21.03
N HIS A 57 -0.57 0.86 -21.07
CA HIS A 57 -1.12 -0.05 -20.05
C HIS A 57 -0.21 -1.24 -19.71
N TYR A 58 0.27 -1.97 -20.71
CA TYR A 58 1.14 -3.13 -20.48
C TYR A 58 2.61 -2.77 -20.25
N GLY A 59 3.00 -1.52 -20.52
CA GLY A 59 4.37 -1.02 -20.36
C GLY A 59 4.79 -0.86 -18.90
N ILE A 60 3.82 -0.71 -17.99
CA ILE A 60 4.07 -0.68 -16.54
C ILE A 60 4.14 -2.08 -15.90
N PHE A 61 3.96 -3.15 -16.68
CA PHE A 61 4.07 -4.55 -16.20
C PHE A 61 5.14 -5.36 -16.95
N SER A 62 5.63 -4.86 -18.08
CA SER A 62 6.56 -5.60 -18.95
C SER A 62 7.53 -4.71 -19.74
N GLY A 63 8.49 -5.33 -20.41
CA GLY A 63 9.40 -4.64 -21.32
C GLY A 63 10.42 -3.72 -20.62
N ARG A 64 10.88 -2.70 -21.35
CA ARG A 64 11.98 -1.82 -20.90
C ARG A 64 11.57 -0.96 -19.70
N ARG A 65 10.43 -0.29 -19.78
CA ARG A 65 9.93 0.61 -18.72
C ARG A 65 9.72 -0.15 -17.42
N TRP A 66 9.19 -1.37 -17.47
CA TRP A 66 9.14 -2.24 -16.29
C TRP A 66 10.53 -2.49 -15.68
N ARG A 67 11.48 -3.01 -16.47
CA ARG A 67 12.80 -3.42 -15.95
C ARG A 67 13.62 -2.24 -15.41
N GLU A 68 13.56 -1.10 -16.10
CA GLU A 68 14.44 0.04 -15.84
C GLU A 68 13.79 1.09 -14.92
N VAL A 69 12.45 1.18 -14.88
CA VAL A 69 11.74 2.20 -14.10
C VAL A 69 10.88 1.57 -13.01
N VAL A 70 9.89 0.73 -13.35
CA VAL A 70 8.86 0.30 -12.38
C VAL A 70 9.38 -0.71 -11.36
N TYR A 71 10.02 -1.79 -11.83
CA TYR A 71 10.47 -2.88 -10.96
C TYR A 71 11.43 -2.42 -9.85
N PRO A 72 12.44 -1.56 -10.12
CA PRO A 72 13.26 -1.00 -9.06
C PRO A 72 12.45 -0.29 -7.97
N GLN A 73 11.43 0.49 -8.34
CA GLN A 73 10.59 1.22 -7.39
C GLN A 73 9.72 0.28 -6.55
N VAL A 74 9.14 -0.75 -7.16
CA VAL A 74 8.35 -1.79 -6.47
C VAL A 74 9.25 -2.56 -5.49
N ARG A 75 10.42 -3.00 -5.93
CA ARG A 75 11.37 -3.75 -5.10
C ARG A 75 11.84 -2.92 -3.91
N GLU A 76 12.21 -1.66 -4.13
CA GLU A 76 12.65 -0.76 -3.06
C GLU A 76 11.52 -0.47 -2.07
N PHE A 77 10.31 -0.24 -2.57
CA PHE A 77 9.13 0.00 -1.74
C PHE A 77 8.85 -1.20 -0.83
N ILE A 78 8.83 -2.42 -1.38
CA ILE A 78 8.64 -3.65 -0.60
C ILE A 78 9.77 -3.82 0.43
N ALA A 79 11.03 -3.72 0.00
CA ALA A 79 12.17 -3.91 0.90
C ALA A 79 12.17 -2.90 2.07
N ARG A 80 11.76 -1.65 1.83
CA ARG A 80 11.62 -0.64 2.88
C ARG A 80 10.61 -1.05 3.94
N TYR A 81 9.43 -1.50 3.55
CA TYR A 81 8.35 -1.84 4.48
C TYR A 81 8.44 -3.26 5.04
N ASP A 82 9.24 -4.13 4.44
CA ASP A 82 9.67 -5.39 5.09
C ASP A 82 10.64 -5.10 6.24
N ALA A 83 11.55 -4.14 6.07
CA ALA A 83 12.51 -3.74 7.09
C ALA A 83 11.89 -2.92 8.24
N ASP A 84 10.91 -2.08 7.92
CA ASP A 84 10.18 -1.24 8.89
C ASP A 84 8.67 -1.24 8.60
N PRO A 85 7.93 -2.28 9.07
CA PRO A 85 6.52 -2.42 8.76
C PRO A 85 5.65 -1.30 9.35
N VAL A 86 4.72 -0.78 8.54
CA VAL A 86 3.74 0.20 9.00
C VAL A 86 2.82 -0.44 10.05
N GLY A 87 2.82 0.12 11.26
CA GLY A 87 2.00 -0.38 12.37
C GLY A 87 2.68 -1.48 13.20
N SER A 88 3.96 -1.80 12.98
CA SER A 88 4.72 -2.63 13.92
C SER A 88 5.20 -1.82 15.13
N ARG A 89 4.29 -1.56 16.07
CA ARG A 89 4.46 -1.34 17.54
C ARG A 89 3.05 -1.08 18.11
N ASP A 90 2.52 -1.83 19.07
CA ASP A 90 3.18 -2.26 20.32
C ASP A 90 2.76 -3.66 20.82
N PRO A 91 3.69 -4.56 21.21
CA PRO A 91 3.39 -5.72 22.04
C PRO A 91 3.07 -5.37 23.51
N ALA A 92 3.10 -4.08 23.88
CA ALA A 92 3.07 -3.62 25.28
C ALA A 92 1.70 -3.65 25.99
N THR A 93 0.59 -3.99 25.32
CA THR A 93 -0.76 -3.96 25.96
C THR A 93 -1.31 -5.31 26.37
N VAL A 94 -0.58 -6.42 26.17
CA VAL A 94 -1.01 -7.72 26.72
C VAL A 94 -0.70 -7.75 28.21
N THR A 95 -1.64 -7.26 29.03
CA THR A 95 -1.59 -7.46 30.48
C THR A 95 -1.62 -8.96 30.76
N PRO A 96 -0.59 -9.55 31.39
CA PRO A 96 -0.59 -10.97 31.65
C PRO A 96 -1.73 -11.32 32.61
N ILE A 97 -2.58 -12.28 32.22
CA ILE A 97 -3.61 -12.84 33.10
C ILE A 97 -2.88 -13.47 34.30
N ARG A 98 -3.00 -12.86 35.48
CA ARG A 98 -2.50 -13.46 36.73
C ARG A 98 -3.18 -14.81 36.91
N LYS A 99 -2.41 -15.90 36.90
CA LYS A 99 -2.90 -17.23 37.30
C LYS A 99 -3.43 -17.11 38.73
N ARG A 100 -4.74 -17.31 38.89
CA ARG A 100 -5.40 -17.37 40.20
C ARG A 100 -4.77 -18.53 40.96
N GLY A 101 -3.94 -18.22 41.97
CA GLY A 101 -3.34 -19.24 42.82
C GLY A 101 -4.45 -20.04 43.49
N LYS A 102 -4.43 -21.37 43.31
CA LYS A 102 -5.13 -22.27 44.22
C LYS A 102 -4.54 -22.04 45.61
N ARG A 103 -5.34 -21.55 46.55
CA ARG A 103 -5.04 -21.69 47.97
C ARG A 103 -6.05 -22.67 48.56
N ALA A 104 -5.49 -23.49 49.45
CA ALA A 104 -6.02 -24.69 50.06
C ALA A 104 -7.30 -24.46 50.87
#